data_AF-A0A252E199-F1
#
_entry.id   AF-A0A252E199-F1
#
_cell.length_a   1.000
_cell.length_b   1.000
_cell.length_c   1.000
_cell.angle_alpha   90.00
_cell.angle_beta   90.00
_cell.angle_gamma   90.00
#
_symmetry.space_group_name_H-M   'P 1'
#
loop_
_entity.id
_entity.type
_entity.pdbx_description
1 polymer ?
#
loop_
_entity_poly.entity_id
_entity_poly.type
_entity_poly.pdbx_seq_one_letter_code
_entity_poly.pdbx_strand_id
1 'polypeptide(L)'
;MNSPPKSPTTINSRGHPTQFEQIITEKSHNFVGREFVFTAIHEFIHRYRQGYFTITGEPGSGKSAILAKYAIDNPDVAYYNVEVEGKNRAEEFISNICTQLAEIFNVETLPVETFHVTFLHQLIQQISDELEPQPKLIIAIDGLDRIERNSQSPGTNLFYLPRYLPDGVYFLLTRRPFLREKSGLLIETPSQNLYLAEYPEETQQDIQTYIQQYLTHENIKAWLNHHQINEQEFCTSLAAKSENNFIYVSQILSAISQGYYLESLQYNQIPAGLEAYYQQHWQKMMVASQDEEFSLAVLNVLVKQQQPISVEVIAQLIDADEFDVEEVLENWFEFLHQEEMREEKYYSFYNSSFRKWLANNI
;
A
#
# COMPACT_ATOMS: atom_id res chain seq x y z
N MET A 1 2.85 48.37 4.92
CA MET A 1 1.63 47.55 4.76
C MET A 1 2.10 46.15 4.45
N ASN A 2 2.06 45.27 5.45
CA ASN A 2 2.54 43.89 5.33
C ASN A 2 1.50 43.10 4.53
N SER A 3 1.93 42.54 3.40
CA SER A 3 1.15 41.58 2.63
C SER A 3 0.83 40.37 3.52
N PRO A 4 -0.40 39.83 3.46
CA PRO A 4 -0.76 38.64 4.23
C PRO A 4 0.05 37.42 3.77
N PRO A 5 0.23 36.41 4.63
CA PRO A 5 0.95 35.19 4.29
C PRO A 5 0.21 34.45 3.17
N LYS A 6 0.99 33.97 2.18
CA LYS A 6 0.48 33.12 1.10
C LYS A 6 -0.18 31.88 1.69
N SER A 7 -1.41 31.62 1.25
CA SER A 7 -2.15 30.39 1.48
C SER A 7 -1.38 29.16 0.96
N PRO A 8 -1.67 27.95 1.48
CA PRO A 8 -1.01 26.73 1.06
C PRO A 8 -1.22 26.51 -0.44
N THR A 9 -0.15 26.06 -1.10
CA THR A 9 -0.06 25.75 -2.52
C THR A 9 -1.29 25.02 -3.02
N THR A 10 -2.04 25.63 -3.94
CA THR A 10 -3.09 24.97 -4.72
C THR A 10 -2.49 23.76 -5.42
N ILE A 11 -2.98 22.56 -5.07
CA ILE A 11 -2.71 21.32 -5.79
C ILE A 11 -3.16 21.55 -7.24
N ASN A 12 -2.27 21.33 -8.21
CA ASN A 12 -2.60 21.44 -9.61
C ASN A 12 -3.48 20.23 -9.99
N SER A 13 -4.79 20.42 -9.84
CA SER A 13 -5.87 19.45 -9.98
C SER A 13 -6.19 19.09 -11.44
N ARG A 14 -5.19 18.91 -12.32
CA ARG A 14 -5.49 18.59 -13.73
C ARG A 14 -5.96 17.14 -13.83
N GLY A 15 -7.24 16.95 -13.57
CA GLY A 15 -8.06 15.81 -13.94
C GLY A 15 -8.32 14.75 -12.89
N HIS A 16 -7.73 14.86 -11.68
CA HIS A 16 -8.01 13.88 -10.63
C HIS A 16 -9.45 14.03 -10.11
N PRO A 17 -10.23 12.93 -10.04
CA PRO A 17 -11.50 12.92 -9.32
C PRO A 17 -11.34 13.42 -7.88
N THR A 18 -12.30 14.21 -7.37
CA THR A 18 -12.26 14.80 -6.02
C THR A 18 -11.99 13.78 -4.90
N GLN A 19 -12.49 12.56 -5.05
CA GLN A 19 -12.25 11.47 -4.09
C GLN A 19 -10.77 11.08 -4.02
N PHE A 20 -10.08 11.08 -5.16
CA PHE A 20 -8.65 10.78 -5.23
C PHE A 20 -7.80 11.96 -4.73
N GLU A 21 -8.21 13.20 -4.98
CA GLU A 21 -7.54 14.38 -4.43
C GLU A 21 -7.54 14.40 -2.89
N GLN A 22 -8.65 14.01 -2.27
CA GLN A 22 -8.76 13.86 -0.82
C GLN A 22 -7.75 12.83 -0.32
N ILE A 23 -7.69 11.66 -0.95
CA ILE A 23 -6.74 10.60 -0.59
C ILE A 23 -5.30 11.05 -0.78
N ILE A 24 -4.98 11.68 -1.91
CA ILE A 24 -3.64 12.18 -2.20
C ILE A 24 -3.23 13.18 -1.10
N THR A 25 -4.09 14.14 -0.79
CA THR A 25 -3.84 15.14 0.25
C THR A 25 -3.65 14.49 1.62
N GLU A 26 -4.56 13.62 2.03
CA GLU A 26 -4.52 12.93 3.33
C GLU A 26 -3.29 12.03 3.48
N LYS A 27 -2.98 11.21 2.47
CA LYS A 27 -1.87 10.23 2.52
C LYS A 27 -0.50 10.87 2.37
N SER A 28 -0.42 12.04 1.72
CA SER A 28 0.81 12.82 1.63
C SER A 28 1.08 13.74 2.83
N HIS A 29 0.09 13.89 3.73
CA HIS A 29 0.19 14.82 4.83
C HIS A 29 1.32 14.39 5.77
N ASN A 30 2.27 15.31 6.04
CA ASN A 30 3.50 15.03 6.79
C ASN A 30 4.31 13.84 6.22
N PHE A 31 4.28 13.63 4.91
CA PHE A 31 5.11 12.62 4.25
C PHE A 31 6.60 12.93 4.43
N VAL A 32 7.40 11.91 4.74
CA VAL A 32 8.84 12.01 4.98
C VAL A 32 9.56 10.81 4.37
N GLY A 33 10.75 11.06 3.82
CA GLY A 33 11.69 10.01 3.46
C GLY A 33 11.33 9.28 2.18
N ARG A 34 11.66 7.97 2.12
CA ARG A 34 11.44 7.09 0.96
C ARG A 34 12.24 7.46 -0.29
N GLU A 35 13.34 8.18 -0.13
CA GLU A 35 14.22 8.62 -1.22
C GLU A 35 14.75 7.46 -2.07
N PHE A 36 15.01 6.30 -1.45
CA PHE A 36 15.43 5.10 -2.15
C PHE A 36 14.36 4.60 -3.16
N VAL A 37 13.07 4.78 -2.85
CA VAL A 37 11.96 4.39 -3.73
C VAL A 37 11.86 5.35 -4.92
N PHE A 38 11.91 6.66 -4.67
CA PHE A 38 11.85 7.66 -5.74
C PHE A 38 13.08 7.59 -6.65
N THR A 39 14.25 7.33 -6.08
CA THR A 39 15.48 7.08 -6.85
C THR A 39 15.30 5.87 -7.76
N ALA A 40 14.79 4.75 -7.24
CA ALA A 40 14.55 3.55 -8.05
C ALA A 40 13.51 3.77 -9.16
N ILE A 41 12.45 4.54 -8.91
CA ILE A 41 11.47 4.93 -9.94
C ILE A 41 12.15 5.76 -11.03
N HIS A 42 12.94 6.77 -10.64
CA HIS A 42 13.64 7.64 -11.59
C HIS A 42 14.66 6.86 -12.43
N GLU A 43 15.45 5.98 -11.82
CA GLU A 43 16.39 5.10 -12.53
C GLU A 43 15.67 4.19 -13.52
N PHE A 44 14.53 3.62 -13.14
CA PHE A 44 13.72 2.79 -14.02
C PHE A 44 13.22 3.56 -15.26
N ILE A 45 12.64 4.75 -15.04
CA ILE A 45 12.13 5.61 -16.11
C ILE A 45 13.26 6.09 -17.04
N HIS A 46 14.46 6.35 -16.50
CA HIS A 46 15.62 6.73 -17.30
C HIS A 46 16.19 5.54 -18.10
N ARG A 47 16.16 4.33 -17.53
CA ARG A 47 16.76 3.13 -18.13
C ARG A 47 15.92 2.54 -19.25
N TYR A 48 14.61 2.53 -19.11
CA TYR A 48 13.68 1.92 -20.06
C TYR A 48 12.83 2.99 -20.73
N ARG A 49 12.42 2.76 -21.98
CA ARG A 49 11.54 3.68 -22.71
C ARG A 49 10.08 3.59 -22.30
N GLN A 50 9.70 2.49 -21.66
CA GLN A 50 8.35 2.17 -21.23
C GLN A 50 8.43 1.06 -20.16
N GLY A 51 7.39 0.88 -19.36
CA GLY A 51 7.32 -0.31 -18.50
C GLY A 51 6.42 -0.23 -17.27
N TYR A 52 6.46 -1.29 -16.48
CA TYR A 52 5.73 -1.44 -15.23
C TYR A 52 6.69 -1.41 -14.04
N PHE A 53 6.51 -0.46 -13.12
CA PHE A 53 7.24 -0.43 -11.85
C PHE A 53 6.27 -0.72 -10.71
N THR A 54 6.51 -1.79 -9.94
CA THR A 54 5.63 -2.21 -8.85
C THR A 54 6.32 -2.08 -7.51
N ILE A 55 5.73 -1.31 -6.60
CA ILE A 55 6.13 -1.22 -5.20
C ILE A 55 5.33 -2.27 -4.42
N THR A 56 6.02 -3.29 -3.91
CA THR A 56 5.41 -4.35 -3.11
C THR A 56 5.79 -4.19 -1.65
N GLY A 57 4.84 -4.37 -0.74
CA GLY A 57 5.12 -4.31 0.69
C GLY A 57 3.91 -4.62 1.54
N GLU A 58 4.18 -4.95 2.80
CA GLU A 58 3.17 -5.40 3.77
C GLU A 58 2.12 -4.32 4.09
N PRO A 59 0.97 -4.72 4.68
CA PRO A 59 -0.04 -3.78 5.12
C PRO A 59 0.52 -2.71 6.06
N GLY A 60 0.27 -1.43 5.75
CA GLY A 60 0.69 -0.31 6.59
C GLY A 60 2.14 0.15 6.39
N SER A 61 2.85 -0.40 5.39
CA SER A 61 4.22 0.03 5.03
C SER A 61 4.31 1.41 4.36
N GLY A 62 3.19 2.08 4.06
CA GLY A 62 3.19 3.42 3.46
C GLY A 62 3.21 3.48 1.92
N LYS A 63 2.93 2.37 1.23
CA LYS A 63 2.83 2.30 -0.25
C LYS A 63 1.95 3.41 -0.86
N SER A 64 0.72 3.56 -0.36
CA SER A 64 -0.22 4.57 -0.84
C SER A 64 0.27 6.00 -0.61
N ALA A 65 0.99 6.23 0.49
CA ALA A 65 1.61 7.52 0.77
C ALA A 65 2.73 7.85 -0.23
N ILE A 66 3.51 6.85 -0.65
CA ILE A 66 4.56 7.01 -1.68
C ILE A 66 3.93 7.43 -3.02
N LEU A 67 2.90 6.72 -3.49
CA LEU A 67 2.23 7.10 -4.75
C LEU A 67 1.51 8.44 -4.66
N ALA A 68 0.84 8.73 -3.55
CA ALA A 68 0.20 10.02 -3.33
C ALA A 68 1.23 11.17 -3.38
N LYS A 69 2.38 11.00 -2.72
CA LYS A 69 3.46 11.97 -2.77
C LYS A 69 4.01 12.14 -4.19
N TYR A 70 4.19 11.03 -4.92
CA TYR A 70 4.62 11.06 -6.32
C TYR A 70 3.64 11.85 -7.20
N ALA A 71 2.34 11.64 -7.03
CA ALA A 71 1.30 12.34 -7.79
C ALA A 71 1.24 13.85 -7.48
N ILE A 72 1.52 14.26 -6.23
CA ILE A 72 1.62 15.69 -5.87
C ILE A 72 2.82 16.35 -6.56
N ASP A 73 3.96 15.66 -6.56
CA ASP A 73 5.19 16.21 -7.13
C ASP A 73 5.18 16.17 -8.67
N ASN A 74 4.29 15.38 -9.27
CA ASN A 74 4.15 15.19 -10.72
C ASN A 74 2.67 15.33 -11.15
N PRO A 75 2.17 16.55 -11.38
CA PRO A 75 0.75 16.80 -11.68
C PRO A 75 0.20 16.15 -12.95
N ASP A 76 1.08 15.74 -13.87
CA ASP A 76 0.70 15.10 -15.15
C ASP A 76 0.49 13.58 -15.00
N VAL A 77 0.62 13.03 -13.78
CA VAL A 77 0.35 11.62 -13.47
C VAL A 77 -1.16 11.39 -13.37
N ALA A 78 -1.69 10.42 -14.12
CA ALA A 78 -3.04 9.92 -13.86
C ALA A 78 -3.01 9.00 -12.63
N TYR A 79 -3.81 9.27 -11.61
CA TYR A 79 -3.81 8.53 -10.35
C TYR A 79 -5.14 7.78 -10.15
N TYR A 80 -5.05 6.52 -9.74
CA TYR A 80 -6.21 5.70 -9.45
C TYR A 80 -6.00 4.93 -8.16
N ASN A 81 -6.99 4.99 -7.25
CA ASN A 81 -6.97 4.24 -6.00
C ASN A 81 -8.08 3.18 -6.01
N VAL A 82 -7.67 1.91 -5.91
CA VAL A 82 -8.56 0.74 -5.96
C VAL A 82 -9.32 0.53 -4.65
N GLU A 83 -8.80 1.04 -3.52
CA GLU A 83 -9.45 0.90 -2.21
C GLU A 83 -10.65 1.83 -2.03
N VAL A 84 -10.86 2.80 -2.93
CA VAL A 84 -12.08 3.60 -2.92
C VAL A 84 -13.29 2.72 -3.22
N GLU A 85 -14.36 2.89 -2.43
CA GLU A 85 -15.57 2.09 -2.56
C GLU A 85 -16.12 2.14 -3.99
N GLY A 86 -16.36 0.97 -4.58
CA GLY A 86 -16.82 0.81 -5.96
C GLY A 86 -15.74 0.97 -7.04
N LYS A 87 -14.50 1.34 -6.70
CA LYS A 87 -13.37 1.52 -7.65
C LYS A 87 -12.48 0.29 -7.79
N ASN A 88 -12.99 -0.88 -7.44
CA ASN A 88 -12.30 -2.15 -7.56
C ASN A 88 -12.65 -2.95 -8.83
N ARG A 89 -13.45 -2.36 -9.74
CA ARG A 89 -13.90 -2.96 -11.00
C ARG A 89 -13.17 -2.39 -12.21
N ALA A 90 -12.97 -3.22 -13.23
CA ALA A 90 -12.22 -2.83 -14.43
C ALA A 90 -12.92 -1.73 -15.24
N GLU A 91 -14.25 -1.73 -15.29
CA GLU A 91 -15.04 -0.73 -16.02
C GLU A 91 -14.88 0.66 -15.38
N GLU A 92 -14.89 0.72 -14.05
CA GLU A 92 -14.65 1.94 -13.29
C GLU A 92 -13.23 2.45 -13.48
N PHE A 93 -12.23 1.56 -13.48
CA PHE A 93 -10.86 1.90 -13.79
C PHE A 93 -10.72 2.52 -15.18
N ILE A 94 -11.23 1.85 -16.21
CA ILE A 94 -11.17 2.31 -17.60
C ILE A 94 -11.82 3.68 -17.72
N SER A 95 -13.01 3.85 -17.15
CA SER A 95 -13.75 5.12 -17.23
C SER A 95 -12.96 6.26 -16.59
N ASN A 96 -12.46 6.09 -15.37
CA ASN A 96 -11.75 7.15 -14.64
C ASN A 96 -10.39 7.48 -15.25
N ILE A 97 -9.64 6.49 -15.73
CA ILE A 97 -8.34 6.73 -16.38
C ILE A 97 -8.55 7.40 -17.73
N CYS A 98 -9.49 6.96 -18.56
CA CYS A 98 -9.76 7.61 -19.85
C CYS A 98 -10.14 9.09 -19.66
N THR A 99 -11.00 9.41 -18.69
CA THR A 99 -11.33 10.80 -18.35
C THR A 99 -10.11 11.59 -17.91
N GLN A 100 -9.32 11.05 -16.97
CA GLN A 100 -8.09 11.69 -16.48
C GLN A 100 -7.10 11.97 -17.61
N LEU A 101 -6.81 10.98 -18.45
CA LEU A 101 -5.86 11.10 -19.55
C LEU A 101 -6.32 12.16 -20.56
N ALA A 102 -7.60 12.19 -20.89
CA ALA A 102 -8.10 13.17 -21.83
C ALA A 102 -8.06 14.60 -21.26
N GLU A 103 -8.27 14.78 -19.96
CA GLU A 103 -8.15 16.08 -19.29
C GLU A 103 -6.68 16.53 -19.14
N ILE A 104 -5.78 15.63 -18.76
CA ILE A 104 -4.33 15.91 -18.60
C ILE A 104 -3.70 16.30 -19.94
N PHE A 105 -4.01 15.54 -21.00
CA PHE A 105 -3.41 15.72 -22.33
C PHE A 105 -4.29 16.54 -23.28
N ASN A 106 -5.42 17.07 -22.81
CA ASN A 106 -6.37 17.89 -23.58
C ASN A 106 -6.81 17.23 -24.91
N VAL A 107 -7.13 15.92 -24.85
CA VAL A 107 -7.64 15.12 -25.96
C VAL A 107 -9.17 15.22 -26.00
N GLU A 108 -9.75 15.35 -27.18
CA GLU A 108 -11.21 15.42 -27.33
C GLU A 108 -11.85 14.09 -26.88
N THR A 109 -12.64 14.14 -25.80
CA THR A 109 -13.28 12.95 -25.22
C THR A 109 -14.54 12.56 -25.97
N LEU A 110 -14.65 11.27 -26.31
CA LEU A 110 -15.93 10.65 -26.62
C LEU A 110 -16.79 10.49 -25.34
N PRO A 111 -18.12 10.32 -25.47
CA PRO A 111 -18.98 10.05 -24.31
C PRO A 111 -18.47 8.86 -23.49
N VAL A 112 -18.57 8.92 -22.17
CA VAL A 112 -18.07 7.89 -21.24
C VAL A 112 -18.61 6.48 -21.57
N GLU A 113 -19.80 6.39 -22.15
CA GLU A 113 -20.43 5.15 -22.63
C GLU A 113 -19.62 4.41 -23.70
N THR A 114 -18.69 5.10 -24.37
CA THR A 114 -17.79 4.53 -25.38
C THR A 114 -16.49 3.98 -24.77
N PHE A 115 -16.23 4.24 -23.48
CA PHE A 115 -14.99 3.83 -22.82
C PHE A 115 -15.01 2.34 -22.55
N HIS A 116 -14.20 1.63 -23.32
CA HIS A 116 -13.91 0.21 -23.17
C HIS A 116 -12.41 -0.03 -23.24
N VAL A 117 -11.96 -1.26 -22.97
CA VAL A 117 -10.53 -1.62 -22.96
C VAL A 117 -9.81 -1.22 -24.25
N THR A 118 -10.42 -1.44 -25.41
CA THR A 118 -9.84 -1.07 -26.71
C THR A 118 -9.63 0.44 -26.83
N PHE A 119 -10.58 1.23 -26.31
CA PHE A 119 -10.48 2.68 -26.32
C PHE A 119 -9.35 3.16 -25.40
N LEU A 120 -9.23 2.59 -24.19
CA LEU A 120 -8.10 2.90 -23.29
C LEU A 120 -6.75 2.64 -23.97
N HIS A 121 -6.60 1.48 -24.62
CA HIS A 121 -5.36 1.15 -25.33
C HIS A 121 -5.08 2.10 -26.50
N GLN A 122 -6.11 2.47 -27.26
CA GLN A 122 -6.00 3.46 -28.35
C GLN A 122 -5.64 4.85 -27.85
N LEU A 123 -6.24 5.30 -26.74
CA LEU A 123 -5.95 6.59 -26.14
C LEU A 123 -4.50 6.65 -25.63
N ILE A 124 -4.03 5.59 -24.97
CA ILE A 124 -2.63 5.48 -24.54
C ILE A 124 -1.68 5.54 -25.75
N GLN A 125 -2.01 4.85 -26.84
CA GLN A 125 -1.21 4.89 -28.07
C GLN A 125 -1.19 6.29 -28.70
N GLN A 126 -2.35 6.93 -28.83
CA GLN A 126 -2.46 8.27 -29.40
C GLN A 126 -1.64 9.28 -28.59
N ILE A 127 -1.77 9.27 -27.27
CA ILE A 127 -0.99 10.14 -26.40
C ILE A 127 0.50 9.87 -26.61
N SER A 128 0.92 8.59 -26.60
CA SER A 128 2.32 8.20 -26.83
C SER A 128 2.89 8.68 -28.17
N ASP A 129 2.10 8.64 -29.26
CA ASP A 129 2.53 9.10 -30.58
C ASP A 129 2.72 10.63 -30.65
N GLU A 130 1.96 11.38 -29.83
CA GLU A 130 2.02 12.84 -29.73
C GLU A 130 3.01 13.34 -28.67
N LEU A 131 3.48 12.46 -27.77
CA LEU A 131 4.46 12.82 -26.74
C LEU A 131 5.80 13.20 -27.38
N GLU A 132 6.25 14.41 -27.09
CA GLU A 132 7.66 14.78 -27.25
C GLU A 132 8.55 13.89 -26.35
N PRO A 133 9.88 13.79 -26.59
CA PRO A 133 10.77 12.91 -25.81
C PRO A 133 10.64 13.05 -24.29
N GLN A 134 10.21 14.23 -23.83
CA GLN A 134 9.64 14.55 -22.52
C GLN A 134 8.48 15.54 -22.74
N PRO A 135 7.33 15.42 -22.05
CA PRO A 135 7.05 14.61 -20.85
C PRO A 135 6.76 13.12 -21.13
N LYS A 136 6.67 12.32 -20.06
CA LYS A 136 6.28 10.89 -20.11
C LYS A 136 4.84 10.73 -19.63
N LEU A 137 4.10 9.78 -20.20
CA LEU A 137 2.80 9.39 -19.68
C LEU A 137 3.00 8.41 -18.52
N ILE A 138 2.53 8.78 -17.33
CA ILE A 138 2.60 7.93 -16.13
C ILE A 138 1.20 7.71 -15.58
N ILE A 139 0.85 6.44 -15.38
CA ILE A 139 -0.41 6.01 -14.75
C ILE A 139 -0.08 5.30 -13.44
N ALA A 140 -0.46 5.91 -12.32
CA ALA A 140 -0.27 5.38 -10.97
C ALA A 140 -1.52 4.65 -10.49
N ILE A 141 -1.39 3.37 -10.12
CA ILE A 141 -2.47 2.53 -9.61
C ILE A 141 -2.13 2.06 -8.19
N ASP A 142 -2.90 2.55 -7.23
CA ASP A 142 -2.71 2.28 -5.81
C ASP A 142 -3.63 1.15 -5.32
N GLY A 143 -3.04 0.07 -4.78
CA GLY A 143 -3.76 -1.06 -4.20
C GLY A 143 -4.21 -2.11 -5.21
N LEU A 144 -3.35 -2.49 -6.16
CA LEU A 144 -3.69 -3.44 -7.24
C LEU A 144 -4.13 -4.83 -6.73
N ASP A 145 -3.77 -5.22 -5.50
CA ASP A 145 -4.24 -6.44 -4.84
C ASP A 145 -5.75 -6.44 -4.53
N ARG A 146 -6.42 -5.28 -4.59
CA ARG A 146 -7.81 -5.10 -4.14
C ARG A 146 -8.86 -5.24 -5.24
N ILE A 147 -8.45 -5.65 -6.44
CA ILE A 147 -9.33 -5.79 -7.59
C ILE A 147 -10.36 -6.89 -7.35
N GLU A 148 -11.61 -6.63 -7.73
CA GLU A 148 -12.67 -7.64 -7.78
C GLU A 148 -12.44 -8.57 -8.97
N ARG A 149 -11.56 -9.58 -8.83
CA ARG A 149 -11.17 -10.48 -9.94
C ARG A 149 -12.36 -11.21 -10.57
N ASN A 150 -13.41 -11.48 -9.81
CA ASN A 150 -14.63 -12.14 -10.30
C ASN A 150 -15.45 -11.26 -11.27
N SER A 151 -15.18 -9.96 -11.31
CA SER A 151 -15.77 -9.05 -12.31
C SER A 151 -15.06 -9.11 -13.66
N GLN A 152 -13.88 -9.74 -13.74
CA GLN A 152 -13.10 -9.84 -14.97
C GLN A 152 -13.18 -11.24 -15.59
N SER A 153 -12.97 -11.30 -16.91
CA SER A 153 -12.86 -12.59 -17.61
C SER A 153 -11.66 -13.39 -17.07
N PRO A 154 -11.83 -14.68 -16.73
CA PRO A 154 -10.73 -15.52 -16.25
C PRO A 154 -9.53 -15.53 -17.21
N GLY A 155 -8.32 -15.49 -16.65
CA GLY A 155 -7.07 -15.51 -17.42
C GLY A 155 -6.70 -14.20 -18.13
N THR A 156 -7.45 -13.11 -17.90
CA THR A 156 -7.10 -11.78 -18.40
C THR A 156 -6.18 -11.03 -17.45
N ASN A 157 -5.52 -10.00 -17.97
CA ASN A 157 -4.64 -9.15 -17.17
C ASN A 157 -5.46 -8.36 -16.13
N LEU A 158 -4.87 -8.04 -14.98
CA LEU A 158 -5.50 -7.17 -13.98
C LEU A 158 -5.92 -5.85 -14.64
N PHE A 159 -7.17 -5.42 -14.43
CA PHE A 159 -7.79 -4.26 -15.08
C PHE A 159 -7.69 -4.22 -16.62
N TYR A 160 -7.45 -5.37 -17.26
CA TYR A 160 -7.16 -5.45 -18.69
C TYR A 160 -5.99 -4.55 -19.12
N LEU A 161 -5.02 -4.38 -18.23
CA LEU A 161 -3.79 -3.63 -18.51
C LEU A 161 -3.11 -4.19 -19.78
N PRO A 162 -2.54 -3.33 -20.62
CA PRO A 162 -1.94 -3.76 -21.88
C PRO A 162 -0.68 -4.60 -21.63
N ARG A 163 -0.52 -5.69 -22.37
CA ARG A 163 0.70 -6.54 -22.26
C ARG A 163 1.93 -5.85 -22.82
N TYR A 164 1.74 -5.07 -23.89
CA TYR A 164 2.74 -4.25 -24.54
C TYR A 164 2.39 -2.77 -24.34
N LEU A 165 3.38 -1.95 -24.04
CA LEU A 165 3.25 -0.51 -23.92
C LEU A 165 3.89 0.13 -25.15
N PRO A 166 3.45 1.35 -25.51
CA PRO A 166 4.17 2.19 -26.46
C PRO A 166 5.23 3.06 -25.76
N ASP A 167 6.16 3.59 -26.54
CA ASP A 167 7.30 4.34 -26.03
C ASP A 167 6.83 5.58 -25.24
N GLY A 168 7.43 5.81 -24.08
CA GLY A 168 7.12 6.93 -23.19
C GLY A 168 5.97 6.68 -22.20
N VAL A 169 5.42 5.47 -22.14
CA VAL A 169 4.33 5.10 -21.21
C VAL A 169 4.84 4.23 -20.05
N TYR A 170 4.49 4.62 -18.84
CA TYR A 170 4.85 3.89 -17.62
C TYR A 170 3.66 3.70 -16.70
N PHE A 171 3.63 2.55 -16.04
CA PHE A 171 2.70 2.27 -14.95
C PHE A 171 3.44 2.17 -13.63
N LEU A 172 3.01 2.93 -12.64
CA LEU A 172 3.49 2.82 -11.25
C LEU A 172 2.42 2.11 -10.43
N LEU A 173 2.73 0.94 -9.92
CA LEU A 173 1.77 0.08 -9.23
C LEU A 173 2.16 -0.05 -7.76
N THR A 174 1.20 -0.06 -6.85
CA THR A 174 1.42 -0.58 -5.50
C THR A 174 0.59 -1.82 -5.27
N ARG A 175 1.15 -2.77 -4.51
CA ARG A 175 0.37 -3.91 -4.00
C ARG A 175 0.97 -4.55 -2.77
N ARG A 176 0.16 -5.37 -2.10
CA ARG A 176 0.60 -6.27 -1.03
C ARG A 176 1.42 -7.45 -1.57
N PRO A 177 2.16 -8.18 -0.71
CA PRO A 177 2.87 -9.39 -1.12
C PRO A 177 1.92 -10.39 -1.79
N PHE A 178 2.43 -11.11 -2.77
CA PHE A 178 1.70 -12.08 -3.56
C PHE A 178 2.64 -13.24 -3.92
N LEU A 179 2.07 -14.43 -4.10
CA LEU A 179 2.79 -15.56 -4.68
C LEU A 179 3.05 -15.31 -6.17
N ARG A 180 4.28 -15.57 -6.64
CA ARG A 180 4.72 -15.17 -7.98
C ARG A 180 3.79 -15.70 -9.08
N GLU A 181 3.37 -16.95 -8.95
CA GLU A 181 2.43 -17.67 -9.80
C GLU A 181 1.00 -17.10 -9.76
N LYS A 182 0.63 -16.43 -8.66
CA LYS A 182 -0.68 -15.76 -8.48
C LYS A 182 -0.63 -14.24 -8.75
N SER A 183 0.46 -13.73 -9.32
CA SER A 183 0.67 -12.31 -9.63
C SER A 183 -0.51 -11.67 -10.36
N GLY A 184 -1.13 -12.39 -11.30
CA GLY A 184 -2.22 -11.89 -12.14
C GLY A 184 -1.81 -10.86 -13.21
N LEU A 185 -0.60 -10.28 -13.10
CA LEU A 185 -0.05 -9.36 -14.09
C LEU A 185 0.57 -10.13 -15.26
N LEU A 186 0.00 -9.93 -16.44
CA LEU A 186 0.44 -10.52 -17.71
C LEU A 186 1.11 -9.41 -18.55
N ILE A 187 2.43 -9.25 -18.42
CA ILE A 187 3.19 -8.16 -19.03
C ILE A 187 4.33 -8.68 -19.89
N GLU A 188 4.56 -8.02 -21.04
CA GLU A 188 5.60 -8.34 -22.01
C GLU A 188 6.47 -7.11 -22.34
N THR A 189 6.50 -6.15 -21.42
CA THR A 189 7.39 -4.97 -21.43
C THR A 189 8.38 -5.02 -20.27
N PRO A 190 9.42 -4.16 -20.25
CA PRO A 190 10.28 -4.04 -19.10
C PRO A 190 9.48 -3.82 -17.81
N SER A 191 9.78 -4.61 -16.79
CA SER A 191 9.11 -4.55 -15.51
C SER A 191 10.10 -4.64 -14.37
N GLN A 192 9.88 -3.88 -13.31
CA GLN A 192 10.69 -3.93 -12.09
C GLN A 192 9.78 -3.98 -10.87
N ASN A 193 10.11 -4.85 -9.91
CA ASN A 193 9.48 -4.88 -8.61
C ASN A 193 10.47 -4.33 -7.58
N LEU A 194 10.02 -3.42 -6.73
CA LEU A 194 10.75 -2.96 -5.55
C LEU A 194 10.02 -3.48 -4.32
N TYR A 195 10.68 -4.35 -3.56
CA TYR A 195 10.13 -4.93 -2.34
C TYR A 195 10.57 -4.08 -1.14
N LEU A 196 9.64 -3.42 -0.47
CA LEU A 196 9.95 -2.58 0.70
C LEU A 196 10.59 -3.37 1.85
N ALA A 197 10.34 -4.68 1.92
CA ALA A 197 10.94 -5.59 2.90
C ALA A 197 12.46 -5.75 2.71
N GLU A 198 13.01 -5.46 1.52
CA GLU A 198 14.45 -5.51 1.23
C GLU A 198 15.21 -4.26 1.72
N TYR A 199 14.48 -3.24 2.21
CA TYR A 199 15.03 -1.96 2.69
C TYR A 199 14.63 -1.68 4.16
N PRO A 200 14.91 -2.59 5.10
CA PRO A 200 14.49 -2.44 6.50
C PRO A 200 15.22 -1.29 7.20
N GLU A 201 16.50 -1.05 6.87
CA GLU A 201 17.31 0.00 7.50
C GLU A 201 16.86 1.39 7.05
N GLU A 202 16.66 1.59 5.75
CA GLU A 202 16.14 2.84 5.18
C GLU A 202 14.73 3.12 5.68
N THR A 203 13.87 2.09 5.72
CA THR A 203 12.52 2.23 6.27
C THR A 203 12.54 2.63 7.74
N GLN A 204 13.45 2.06 8.52
CA GLN A 204 13.59 2.41 9.95
C GLN A 204 14.06 3.85 10.13
N GLN A 205 15.00 4.32 9.30
CA GLN A 205 15.46 5.72 9.30
C GLN A 205 14.33 6.69 8.92
N ASP A 206 13.53 6.34 7.91
CA ASP A 206 12.36 7.13 7.51
C ASP A 206 11.34 7.24 8.64
N ILE A 207 11.06 6.13 9.36
CA ILE A 207 10.17 6.11 10.52
C ILE A 207 10.71 6.98 11.66
N GLN A 208 12.00 6.91 11.97
CA GLN A 208 12.60 7.76 12.99
C GLN A 208 12.46 9.24 12.63
N THR A 209 12.72 9.60 11.37
CA THR A 209 12.55 10.97 10.87
C THR A 209 11.09 11.41 10.97
N TYR A 210 10.15 10.54 10.59
CA TYR A 210 8.71 10.79 10.74
C TYR A 210 8.33 11.04 12.20
N ILE A 211 8.79 10.20 13.14
CA ILE A 211 8.52 10.42 14.58
C ILE A 211 9.10 11.75 15.04
N GLN A 212 10.36 12.06 14.69
CA GLN A 212 11.03 13.31 15.06
C GLN A 212 10.26 14.54 14.61
N GLN A 213 9.65 14.53 13.41
CA GLN A 213 8.79 15.64 12.98
C GLN A 213 7.61 15.84 13.94
N TYR A 214 6.96 14.76 14.38
CA TYR A 214 5.84 14.84 15.32
C TYR A 214 6.25 15.27 16.74
N LEU A 215 7.51 15.05 17.14
CA LEU A 215 8.03 15.54 18.43
C LEU A 215 8.06 17.07 18.50
N THR A 216 8.03 17.75 17.35
CA THR A 216 7.93 19.23 17.31
C THR A 216 6.52 19.75 17.61
N HIS A 217 5.50 18.88 17.60
CA HIS A 217 4.13 19.27 17.87
C HIS A 217 3.89 19.48 19.37
N GLU A 218 3.28 20.61 19.74
CA GLU A 218 3.06 21.02 21.14
C GLU A 218 2.35 19.94 21.97
N ASN A 219 1.36 19.25 21.42
CA ASN A 219 0.63 18.20 22.16
C ASN A 219 1.54 17.01 22.54
N ILE A 220 2.38 16.56 21.61
CA ILE A 220 3.30 15.43 21.84
C ILE A 220 4.40 15.86 22.81
N LYS A 221 4.96 17.06 22.60
CA LYS A 221 6.01 17.61 23.44
C LYS A 221 5.54 17.82 24.88
N ALA A 222 4.33 18.37 25.07
CA ALA A 222 3.72 18.53 26.39
C ALA A 222 3.52 17.18 27.09
N TRP A 223 3.06 16.17 26.35
CA TRP A 223 2.87 14.82 26.86
C TRP A 223 4.19 14.19 27.33
N LEU A 224 5.25 14.24 26.50
CA LEU A 224 6.56 13.72 26.87
C LEU A 224 7.14 14.39 28.12
N ASN A 225 7.02 15.72 28.21
CA ASN A 225 7.46 16.48 29.37
C ASN A 225 6.69 16.11 30.64
N HIS A 226 5.36 15.93 30.53
CA HIS A 226 4.52 15.53 31.66
C HIS A 226 4.95 14.16 32.22
N HIS A 227 5.26 13.21 31.33
CA HIS A 227 5.69 11.86 31.71
C HIS A 227 7.21 11.71 31.92
N GLN A 228 7.98 12.80 31.79
CA GLN A 228 9.45 12.80 31.92
C GLN A 228 10.15 11.81 30.99
N ILE A 229 9.61 11.62 29.78
CA ILE A 229 10.16 10.70 28.78
C ILE A 229 11.16 11.46 27.91
N ASN A 230 12.34 10.89 27.72
CA ASN A 230 13.34 11.44 26.81
C ASN A 230 12.90 11.26 25.34
N GLU A 231 12.98 12.34 24.54
CA GLU A 231 12.58 12.36 23.13
C GLU A 231 13.30 11.30 22.26
N GLN A 232 14.61 11.12 22.48
CA GLN A 232 15.42 10.16 21.73
C GLN A 232 15.09 8.71 22.12
N GLU A 233 14.91 8.44 23.41
CA GLU A 233 14.48 7.12 23.90
C GLU A 233 13.08 6.77 23.39
N PHE A 234 12.16 7.73 23.40
CA PHE A 234 10.81 7.58 22.84
C PHE A 234 10.85 7.24 21.35
N CYS A 235 11.59 8.02 20.56
CA CYS A 235 11.73 7.80 19.12
C CYS A 235 12.31 6.41 18.82
N THR A 236 13.38 6.03 19.51
CA THR A 236 14.03 4.72 19.35
C THR A 236 13.08 3.57 19.71
N SER A 237 12.38 3.70 20.84
CA SER A 237 11.46 2.67 21.35
C SER A 237 10.23 2.51 20.45
N LEU A 238 9.61 3.62 20.02
CA LEU A 238 8.46 3.58 19.13
C LEU A 238 8.83 3.07 17.74
N ALA A 239 9.96 3.50 17.18
CA ALA A 239 10.45 3.00 15.90
C ALA A 239 10.70 1.49 15.95
N ALA A 240 11.38 0.99 16.98
CA ALA A 240 11.62 -0.45 17.14
C ALA A 240 10.31 -1.25 17.28
N LYS A 241 9.35 -0.76 18.05
CA LYS A 241 8.05 -1.43 18.26
C LYS A 241 7.13 -1.38 17.05
N SER A 242 7.36 -0.46 16.13
CA SER A 242 6.57 -0.36 14.91
C SER A 242 6.81 -1.51 13.95
N GLU A 243 7.97 -2.19 14.04
CA GLU A 243 8.38 -3.23 13.09
C GLU A 243 8.24 -2.74 11.64
N ASN A 244 8.75 -1.53 11.38
CA ASN A 244 8.69 -0.87 10.07
C ASN A 244 7.27 -0.55 9.55
N ASN A 245 6.28 -0.48 10.45
CA ASN A 245 4.88 -0.19 10.11
C ASN A 245 4.50 1.28 10.39
N PHE A 246 4.28 2.07 9.33
CA PHE A 246 3.88 3.48 9.44
C PHE A 246 2.47 3.67 10.00
N ILE A 247 1.53 2.75 9.72
CA ILE A 247 0.18 2.82 10.29
C ILE A 247 0.24 2.66 11.81
N TYR A 248 1.04 1.74 12.33
CA TYR A 248 1.27 1.62 13.77
C TYR A 248 1.74 2.95 14.38
N VAL A 249 2.82 3.52 13.84
CA VAL A 249 3.42 4.77 14.36
C VAL A 249 2.43 5.94 14.31
N SER A 250 1.79 6.14 13.15
CA SER A 250 0.82 7.23 12.96
C SER A 250 -0.37 7.13 13.90
N GLN A 251 -0.93 5.93 14.12
CA GLN A 251 -2.04 5.73 15.04
C GLN A 251 -1.63 5.98 16.50
N ILE A 252 -0.44 5.52 16.91
CA ILE A 252 0.06 5.79 18.27
C ILE A 252 0.28 7.29 18.49
N LEU A 253 0.95 7.99 17.57
CA LEU A 253 1.18 9.43 17.66
C LEU A 253 -0.13 10.22 17.66
N SER A 254 -1.08 9.84 16.80
CA SER A 254 -2.41 10.45 16.78
C SER A 254 -3.13 10.27 18.11
N ALA A 255 -3.11 9.07 18.68
CA ALA A 255 -3.75 8.79 19.97
C ALA A 255 -3.13 9.59 21.12
N ILE A 256 -1.80 9.73 21.16
CA ILE A 256 -1.12 10.61 22.13
C ILE A 256 -1.59 12.05 21.95
N SER A 257 -1.61 12.56 20.71
CA SER A 257 -2.02 13.94 20.42
C SER A 257 -3.47 14.26 20.81
N GLN A 258 -4.33 13.23 20.85
CA GLN A 258 -5.74 13.30 21.25
C GLN A 258 -5.97 13.01 22.74
N GLY A 259 -4.90 12.77 23.52
CA GLY A 259 -5.00 12.52 24.95
C GLY A 259 -5.49 11.13 25.34
N TYR A 260 -5.38 10.13 24.46
CA TYR A 260 -5.78 8.76 24.76
C TYR A 260 -4.91 8.11 25.85
N TYR A 261 -3.60 8.35 25.81
CA TYR A 261 -2.65 7.82 26.80
C TYR A 261 -2.45 8.83 27.93
N LEU A 262 -3.31 8.83 28.95
CA LEU A 262 -3.25 9.83 30.03
C LEU A 262 -2.15 9.58 31.07
N GLU A 263 -1.77 8.33 31.32
CA GLU A 263 -0.87 7.97 32.43
C GLU A 263 0.50 7.45 31.95
N SER A 264 0.51 6.61 30.92
CA SER A 264 1.73 6.06 30.31
C SER A 264 1.42 5.45 28.95
N LEU A 265 2.45 5.29 28.11
CA LEU A 265 2.30 4.57 26.84
C LEU A 265 2.26 3.06 27.10
N GLN A 266 1.03 2.54 27.15
CA GLN A 266 0.75 1.12 27.30
C GLN A 266 0.60 0.48 25.92
N TYR A 267 1.66 -0.10 25.39
CA TYR A 267 1.68 -0.68 24.03
C TYR A 267 0.75 -1.90 23.84
N ASN A 268 0.20 -2.45 24.91
CA ASN A 268 -0.85 -3.46 24.89
C ASN A 268 -2.25 -2.84 24.73
N GLN A 269 -2.42 -1.55 25.03
CA GLN A 269 -3.61 -0.79 24.69
C GLN A 269 -3.41 -0.22 23.29
N ILE A 270 -4.20 -0.68 22.32
CA ILE A 270 -4.13 -0.15 20.96
C ILE A 270 -5.20 0.93 20.76
N PRO A 271 -4.89 2.03 20.04
CA PRO A 271 -5.89 3.04 19.73
C PRO A 271 -6.99 2.51 18.83
N ALA A 272 -8.19 3.10 18.93
CA ALA A 272 -9.36 2.69 18.15
C ALA A 272 -9.12 2.65 16.63
N GLY A 273 -8.31 3.58 16.08
CA GLY A 273 -7.97 3.57 14.66
C GLY A 273 -7.08 2.39 14.25
N LEU A 274 -6.19 1.94 15.13
CA LEU A 274 -5.38 0.74 14.90
C LEU A 274 -6.19 -0.54 15.10
N GLU A 275 -7.11 -0.54 16.07
CA GLU A 275 -8.05 -1.64 16.29
C GLU A 275 -8.97 -1.85 15.09
N ALA A 276 -9.61 -0.78 14.57
CA ALA A 276 -10.43 -0.85 13.37
C ALA A 276 -9.64 -1.35 12.16
N TYR A 277 -8.38 -0.93 12.02
CA TYR A 277 -7.48 -1.39 10.98
C TYR A 277 -7.21 -2.90 11.06
N TYR A 278 -6.93 -3.43 12.25
CA TYR A 278 -6.74 -4.86 12.47
C TYR A 278 -8.04 -5.66 12.32
N GLN A 279 -9.17 -5.11 12.76
CA GLN A 279 -10.48 -5.73 12.57
C GLN A 279 -10.80 -5.92 11.09
N GLN A 280 -10.51 -4.92 10.25
CA GLN A 280 -10.69 -5.02 8.80
C GLN A 280 -9.80 -6.12 8.19
N HIS A 281 -8.57 -6.29 8.68
CA HIS A 281 -7.68 -7.36 8.21
C HIS A 281 -8.22 -8.74 8.57
N TRP A 282 -8.64 -8.93 9.82
CA TRP A 282 -9.24 -10.19 10.26
C TRP A 282 -10.51 -10.53 9.47
N GLN A 283 -11.41 -9.57 9.29
CA GLN A 283 -12.62 -9.79 8.46
C GLN A 283 -12.26 -10.25 7.04
N LYS A 284 -11.23 -9.67 6.43
CA LYS A 284 -10.76 -10.09 5.10
C LYS A 284 -10.18 -11.49 5.09
N MET A 285 -9.39 -11.86 6.10
CA MET A 285 -8.88 -13.22 6.25
C MET A 285 -10.03 -14.24 6.37
N MET A 286 -11.06 -13.93 7.15
CA MET A 286 -12.20 -14.82 7.33
C MET A 286 -13.07 -14.92 6.08
N VAL A 287 -13.31 -13.81 5.36
CA VAL A 287 -14.06 -13.83 4.09
C VAL A 287 -13.35 -14.65 3.00
N ALA A 288 -12.02 -14.68 3.02
CA ALA A 288 -11.22 -15.51 2.11
C ALA A 288 -11.23 -17.01 2.48
N SER A 289 -11.77 -17.38 3.64
CA SER A 289 -11.79 -18.76 4.11
C SER A 289 -12.97 -19.53 3.52
N GLN A 290 -12.72 -20.72 2.97
CA GLN A 290 -13.77 -21.62 2.49
C GLN A 290 -14.40 -22.42 3.63
N ASP A 291 -13.57 -22.87 4.58
CA ASP A 291 -13.97 -23.51 5.83
C ASP A 291 -13.55 -22.63 7.01
N GLU A 292 -14.54 -22.01 7.66
CA GLU A 292 -14.31 -21.09 8.76
C GLU A 292 -13.72 -21.78 9.99
N GLU A 293 -14.20 -22.99 10.34
CA GLU A 293 -13.75 -23.73 11.51
C GLU A 293 -12.29 -24.18 11.35
N PHE A 294 -11.98 -24.71 10.16
CA PHE A 294 -10.62 -25.10 9.81
C PHE A 294 -9.65 -23.92 9.79
N SER A 295 -10.03 -22.83 9.11
CA SER A 295 -9.23 -21.59 9.11
C SER A 295 -8.99 -21.07 10.53
N LEU A 296 -10.01 -21.08 11.40
CA LEU A 296 -9.82 -20.68 12.80
C LEU A 296 -8.85 -21.60 13.55
N ALA A 297 -8.82 -22.90 13.25
CA ALA A 297 -7.83 -23.81 13.84
C ALA A 297 -6.39 -23.45 13.42
N VAL A 298 -6.16 -23.20 12.12
CA VAL A 298 -4.88 -22.72 11.58
C VAL A 298 -4.49 -21.39 12.24
N LEU A 299 -5.43 -20.45 12.32
CA LEU A 299 -5.22 -19.14 12.94
C LEU A 299 -4.80 -19.26 14.41
N ASN A 300 -5.47 -20.12 15.17
CA ASN A 300 -5.21 -20.35 16.59
C ASN A 300 -3.80 -20.92 16.84
N VAL A 301 -3.28 -21.74 15.93
CA VAL A 301 -1.89 -22.19 16.00
C VAL A 301 -0.96 -21.01 15.73
N LEU A 302 -1.15 -20.30 14.62
CA LEU A 302 -0.26 -19.22 14.18
C LEU A 302 -0.17 -18.07 15.19
N VAL A 303 -1.29 -17.69 15.81
CA VAL A 303 -1.36 -16.60 16.80
C VAL A 303 -0.54 -16.91 18.07
N LYS A 304 -0.45 -18.18 18.47
CA LYS A 304 0.31 -18.62 19.64
C LYS A 304 1.82 -18.61 19.41
N GLN A 305 2.28 -18.61 18.17
CA GLN A 305 3.70 -18.62 17.85
C GLN A 305 4.29 -17.23 17.82
N GLN A 306 5.47 -17.06 18.43
CA GLN A 306 6.24 -15.81 18.33
C GLN A 306 7.27 -15.87 17.21
N GLN A 307 7.66 -17.07 16.81
CA GLN A 307 8.62 -17.33 15.74
C GLN A 307 7.86 -17.87 14.52
N PRO A 308 8.42 -17.71 13.30
CA PRO A 308 7.87 -18.35 12.11
C PRO A 308 7.68 -19.86 12.31
N ILE A 309 6.58 -20.40 11.78
CA ILE A 309 6.19 -21.80 11.91
C ILE A 309 5.98 -22.41 10.52
N SER A 310 6.44 -23.64 10.32
CA SER A 310 6.28 -24.38 9.07
C SER A 310 4.86 -24.91 8.87
N VAL A 311 4.46 -25.13 7.62
CA VAL A 311 3.18 -25.79 7.26
C VAL A 311 3.03 -27.15 7.94
N GLU A 312 4.07 -27.99 7.89
CA GLU A 312 4.10 -29.33 8.51
C GLU A 312 3.72 -29.28 10.00
N VAL A 313 4.40 -28.42 10.78
CA VAL A 313 4.13 -28.28 12.22
C VAL A 313 2.71 -27.77 12.48
N ILE A 314 2.17 -26.86 11.67
CA ILE A 314 0.77 -26.42 11.81
C ILE A 314 -0.16 -27.62 11.60
N ALA A 315 0.01 -28.36 10.50
CA ALA A 315 -0.79 -29.52 10.13
C ALA A 315 -0.77 -30.59 11.22
N GLN A 316 0.41 -30.88 11.79
CA GLN A 316 0.56 -31.82 12.91
C GLN A 316 -0.19 -31.36 14.19
N LEU A 317 -0.22 -30.06 14.48
CA LEU A 317 -0.85 -29.53 15.68
C LEU A 317 -2.39 -29.57 15.63
N ILE A 318 -2.97 -29.54 14.43
CA ILE A 318 -4.42 -29.56 14.23
C ILE A 318 -4.92 -30.89 13.63
N ASP A 319 -4.04 -31.88 13.46
CA ASP A 319 -4.34 -33.19 12.85
C ASP A 319 -5.00 -33.06 11.47
N ALA A 320 -4.35 -32.31 10.57
CA ALA A 320 -4.86 -32.00 9.23
C ALA A 320 -3.84 -32.27 8.12
N ASP A 321 -4.29 -32.17 6.88
CA ASP A 321 -3.45 -32.28 5.69
C ASP A 321 -2.63 -30.99 5.45
N GLU A 322 -1.37 -31.13 5.04
CA GLU A 322 -0.49 -29.99 4.77
C GLU A 322 -0.97 -29.12 3.61
N PHE A 323 -1.60 -29.72 2.58
CA PHE A 323 -2.14 -28.97 1.44
C PHE A 323 -3.29 -28.06 1.85
N ASP A 324 -4.18 -28.53 2.73
CA ASP A 324 -5.31 -27.73 3.22
C ASP A 324 -4.79 -26.54 4.05
N VAL A 325 -3.76 -26.76 4.89
CA VAL A 325 -3.11 -25.68 5.64
C VAL A 325 -2.40 -24.70 4.70
N GLU A 326 -1.67 -25.19 3.71
CA GLU A 326 -1.00 -24.34 2.72
C GLU A 326 -2.03 -23.47 1.98
N GLU A 327 -3.17 -24.02 1.53
CA GLU A 327 -4.23 -23.25 0.87
C GLU A 327 -4.73 -22.08 1.74
N VAL A 328 -4.96 -22.31 3.04
CA VAL A 328 -5.36 -21.25 3.97
C VAL A 328 -4.28 -20.17 4.08
N LEU A 329 -3.02 -20.55 4.24
CA LEU A 329 -1.90 -19.61 4.36
C LEU A 329 -1.67 -18.83 3.06
N GLU A 330 -1.82 -19.46 1.89
CA GLU A 330 -1.73 -18.79 0.60
C GLU A 330 -2.87 -17.77 0.39
N ASN A 331 -4.08 -18.06 0.89
CA ASN A 331 -5.20 -17.11 0.88
C ASN A 331 -4.97 -15.92 1.81
N TRP A 332 -4.17 -16.10 2.87
CA TRP A 332 -3.80 -15.05 3.82
C TRP A 332 -2.45 -14.41 3.53
N PHE A 333 -1.80 -14.75 2.42
CA PHE A 333 -0.42 -14.36 2.12
C PHE A 333 -0.19 -12.83 2.24
N GLU A 334 -1.19 -12.01 1.93
CA GLU A 334 -1.09 -10.55 2.05
C GLU A 334 -0.93 -10.03 3.50
N PHE A 335 -1.18 -10.88 4.50
CA PHE A 335 -1.07 -10.62 5.94
C PHE A 335 0.03 -11.45 6.61
N LEU A 336 0.81 -12.21 5.84
CA LEU A 336 1.84 -13.09 6.33
C LEU A 336 3.22 -12.68 5.82
N HIS A 337 4.22 -12.93 6.63
CA HIS A 337 5.61 -12.96 6.23
C HIS A 337 6.00 -14.41 5.99
N GLN A 338 6.57 -14.71 4.82
CA GLN A 338 7.07 -16.03 4.47
C GLN A 338 8.60 -16.00 4.40
N GLU A 339 9.22 -16.91 5.13
CA GLU A 339 10.65 -17.18 5.09
C GLU A 339 10.89 -18.58 4.56
N GLU A 340 11.95 -18.77 3.78
CA GLU A 340 12.36 -20.08 3.30
C GLU A 340 13.63 -20.50 4.03
N MET A 341 13.55 -21.60 4.78
CA MET A 341 14.68 -22.16 5.54
C MET A 341 14.81 -23.64 5.20
N ARG A 342 15.96 -24.04 4.66
CA ARG A 342 16.25 -25.45 4.34
C ARG A 342 15.17 -26.11 3.44
N GLU A 343 14.70 -25.38 2.42
CA GLU A 343 13.66 -25.83 1.47
C GLU A 343 12.25 -25.98 2.08
N GLU A 344 12.06 -25.56 3.32
CA GLU A 344 10.75 -25.48 3.98
C GLU A 344 10.28 -24.01 4.08
N LYS A 345 8.97 -23.80 3.91
CA LYS A 345 8.33 -22.49 4.07
C LYS A 345 7.87 -22.30 5.52
N TYR A 346 8.24 -21.17 6.09
CA TYR A 346 7.86 -20.75 7.43
C TYR A 346 7.02 -19.47 7.35
N TYR A 347 5.96 -19.41 8.14
CA TYR A 347 5.00 -18.31 8.13
C TYR A 347 4.91 -17.64 9.50
N SER A 348 4.78 -16.31 9.47
CA SER A 348 4.43 -15.49 10.63
C SER A 348 3.53 -14.33 10.19
N PHE A 349 2.90 -13.62 11.13
CA PHE A 349 2.15 -12.42 10.78
C PHE A 349 3.10 -11.29 10.39
N TYR A 350 2.66 -10.45 9.44
CA TYR A 350 3.42 -9.26 8.99
C TYR A 350 3.77 -8.27 10.12
N ASN A 351 3.07 -8.34 11.27
CA ASN A 351 3.34 -7.46 12.40
C ASN A 351 2.93 -8.11 13.74
N SER A 352 3.80 -8.01 14.75
CA SER A 352 3.55 -8.62 16.06
C SER A 352 2.42 -7.95 16.84
N SER A 353 2.15 -6.66 16.60
CA SER A 353 1.00 -5.98 17.19
C SER A 353 -0.31 -6.51 16.62
N PHE A 354 -0.37 -6.86 15.33
CA PHE A 354 -1.55 -7.51 14.76
C PHE A 354 -1.76 -8.90 15.36
N ARG A 355 -0.70 -9.71 15.45
CA ARG A 355 -0.75 -11.04 16.12
C ARG A 355 -1.27 -10.96 17.56
N LYS A 356 -0.75 -10.01 18.36
CA LYS A 356 -1.19 -9.81 19.75
C LYS A 356 -2.65 -9.38 19.83
N TRP A 357 -3.11 -8.55 18.89
CA TRP A 357 -4.51 -8.17 18.82
C TRP A 357 -5.41 -9.38 18.52
N LEU A 358 -5.04 -10.23 17.56
CA LEU A 358 -5.76 -11.48 17.27
C LEU A 358 -5.84 -12.38 18.51
N ALA A 359 -4.74 -12.55 19.24
CA ALA A 359 -4.67 -13.37 20.46
C ALA A 359 -5.63 -12.95 21.59
N ASN A 360 -6.04 -11.68 21.60
CA ASN A 360 -6.90 -11.12 22.64
C ASN A 360 -8.38 -11.04 22.23
N ASN A 361 -8.69 -11.20 20.93
CA ASN A 361 -10.02 -10.93 20.37
C ASN A 361 -10.68 -12.12 19.69
N ILE A 362 -9.95 -13.23 19.50
CA ILE A 362 -10.40 -14.43 18.79
C ILE A 362 -10.33 -15.64 19.71
#